data_AF-A0A9E4DZB6-F1
#
_entry.id   AF-A0A9E4DZB6-F1
#
_cell.length_a   1.000
_cell.length_b   1.000
_cell.length_c   1.000
_cell.angle_alpha   90.00
_cell.angle_beta   90.00
_cell.angle_gamma   90.00
#
_symmetry.space_group_name_H-M   'P 1'
#
loop_
_entity.id
_entity.type
_entity.pdbx_description
1 polymer ?
#
loop_
_entity_poly.entity_id
_entity_poly.type
_entity_poly.pdbx_seq_one_letter_code
_entity_poly.pdbx_strand_id
1 'polypeptide(L)'
;MDATLLQDDAEKQLNACFSEAEPNFKQSIQERDYAKLLTQLATLQPAIDAFFDDVLVMAEEPALRANRLALLNKIGQNIYAIADLTKLVIAGD
;
A
#
# COMPACT_ATOMS: atom_id res chain seq x y z
N MET A 1 1.07 12.31 5.25
CA MET A 1 -0.01 12.10 4.26
C MET A 1 -1.20 12.85 4.79
N ASP A 2 -1.69 13.80 4.01
CA ASP A 2 -2.84 14.63 4.32
C ASP A 2 -4.01 14.17 3.44
N ALA A 3 -5.04 13.57 4.07
CA ALA A 3 -6.20 13.04 3.36
C ALA A 3 -7.03 14.13 2.66
N THR A 4 -6.86 15.39 3.07
CA THR A 4 -7.53 16.57 2.48
C THR A 4 -6.93 17.00 1.14
N LEU A 5 -5.71 16.56 0.82
CA LEU A 5 -5.02 16.83 -0.44
C LEU A 5 -5.19 15.70 -1.46
N LEU A 6 -6.02 14.69 -1.18
CA LEU A 6 -6.37 13.65 -2.14
C LEU A 6 -7.38 14.24 -3.14
N GLN A 7 -6.96 14.48 -4.38
CA GLN A 7 -7.84 15.00 -5.41
C GLN A 7 -8.46 13.87 -6.23
N ASP A 8 -7.64 12.96 -6.73
CA ASP A 8 -8.08 11.88 -7.61
C ASP A 8 -8.81 10.77 -6.82
N ASP A 9 -9.84 10.21 -7.45
CA ASP A 9 -10.63 9.10 -6.89
C ASP A 9 -9.76 7.85 -6.69
N ALA A 10 -8.81 7.60 -7.58
CA ALA A 10 -7.87 6.48 -7.46
C ALA A 10 -7.01 6.57 -6.18
N GLU A 11 -6.56 7.76 -5.78
CA GLU A 11 -5.77 7.97 -4.54
C GLU A 11 -6.61 7.72 -3.29
N LYS A 12 -7.87 8.19 -3.31
CA LYS A 12 -8.82 7.99 -2.21
C LYS A 12 -9.17 6.53 -2.06
N GLN A 13 -9.42 5.85 -3.17
CA GLN A 13 -9.78 4.44 -3.19
C GLN A 13 -8.62 3.57 -2.72
N LEU A 14 -7.40 3.83 -3.18
CA LEU A 14 -6.19 3.16 -2.70
C LEU A 14 -6.00 3.35 -1.20
N ASN A 15 -6.12 4.59 -0.70
CA ASN A 15 -5.99 4.88 0.71
C ASN A 15 -7.09 4.21 1.56
N ALA A 16 -8.33 4.18 1.08
CA ALA A 16 -9.45 3.52 1.77
C ALA A 16 -9.22 2.00 1.86
N CYS A 17 -8.94 1.34 0.74
CA CYS A 17 -8.63 -0.10 0.73
C CYS A 17 -7.42 -0.42 1.61
N PHE A 18 -6.39 0.42 1.59
CA PHE A 18 -5.21 0.24 2.43
C PHE A 18 -5.55 0.41 3.92
N SER A 19 -6.33 1.43 4.30
CA SER A 19 -6.77 1.66 5.67
C SER A 19 -7.61 0.51 6.24
N GLU A 20 -8.45 -0.12 5.42
CA GLU A 20 -9.22 -1.31 5.81
C GLU A 20 -8.33 -2.57 5.91
N ALA A 21 -7.32 -2.68 5.05
CA ALA A 21 -6.39 -3.81 5.05
C ALA A 21 -5.32 -3.70 6.15
N GLU A 22 -4.91 -2.50 6.55
CA GLU A 22 -3.86 -2.24 7.56
C GLU A 22 -4.03 -3.03 8.88
N PRO A 23 -5.22 -3.06 9.53
CA PRO A 23 -5.41 -3.86 10.74
C PRO A 23 -5.30 -5.37 10.47
N ASN A 24 -5.82 -5.84 9.33
CA ASN A 24 -5.76 -7.24 8.95
C ASN A 24 -4.33 -7.69 8.63
N PHE A 25 -3.52 -6.82 8.02
CA PHE A 25 -2.10 -7.06 7.79
C PHE A 25 -1.36 -7.20 9.11
N LYS A 26 -1.54 -6.25 10.04
CA LYS A 26 -0.91 -6.31 11.36
C LYS A 26 -1.28 -7.59 12.11
N GLN A 27 -2.55 -7.98 12.07
CA GLN A 27 -3.00 -9.23 12.67
C GLN A 27 -2.36 -10.45 11.99
N SER A 28 -2.39 -10.53 10.67
CA SER A 28 -1.81 -11.66 9.92
C SER A 28 -0.29 -11.78 10.12
N ILE A 29 0.42 -10.66 10.29
CA ILE A 29 1.85 -10.64 10.68
C ILE A 29 2.04 -11.22 12.08
N GLN A 30 1.21 -10.83 13.05
CA GLN A 30 1.27 -11.35 14.42
C GLN A 30 0.97 -12.84 14.48
N GLU A 31 -0.01 -13.30 13.71
CA GLU A 31 -0.39 -14.72 13.59
C GLU A 31 0.57 -15.53 12.71
N ARG A 32 1.55 -14.88 12.06
CA ARG A 32 2.47 -15.47 11.06
C ARG A 32 1.73 -16.14 9.89
N ASP A 33 0.52 -15.67 9.59
CA ASP A 33 -0.29 -16.14 8.46
C ASP A 33 0.08 -15.36 7.19
N TYR A 34 1.22 -15.74 6.61
CA TYR A 34 1.75 -15.10 5.40
C TYR A 34 0.89 -15.39 4.16
N ALA A 35 0.14 -16.50 4.14
CA ALA A 35 -0.72 -16.86 3.01
C ALA A 35 -1.92 -15.91 2.90
N LYS A 36 -2.59 -15.65 4.05
CA LYS A 36 -3.68 -14.66 4.13
C LYS A 36 -3.17 -13.27 3.79
N LEU A 37 -1.97 -12.95 4.26
CA LEU A 37 -1.35 -11.66 4.03
C LEU A 37 -1.02 -11.42 2.55
N LEU A 38 -0.44 -12.40 1.85
CA LEU A 38 -0.19 -12.33 0.40
C LEU A 38 -1.49 -12.21 -0.40
N THR A 39 -2.55 -12.91 0.02
CA THR A 39 -3.87 -12.81 -0.61
C THR A 39 -4.45 -11.40 -0.48
N GLN A 40 -4.32 -10.79 0.71
CA GLN A 40 -4.75 -9.41 0.93
C GLN A 40 -3.93 -8.41 0.13
N LEU A 41 -2.62 -8.65 -0.01
CA LEU A 41 -1.76 -7.86 -0.89
C LEU A 41 -2.21 -7.92 -2.35
N ALA A 42 -2.56 -9.11 -2.84
CA ALA A 42 -3.10 -9.30 -4.18
C ALA A 42 -4.42 -8.53 -4.40
N THR A 43 -5.26 -8.39 -3.37
CA THR A 43 -6.49 -7.57 -3.47
C THR A 43 -6.22 -6.07 -3.60
N LEU A 44 -5.07 -5.58 -3.13
CA LEU A 44 -4.66 -4.18 -3.30
C LEU A 44 -4.01 -3.89 -4.65
N GLN A 45 -3.49 -4.91 -5.33
CA GLN A 45 -2.84 -4.78 -6.63
C GLN A 45 -3.67 -3.98 -7.66
N PRO A 46 -4.97 -4.26 -7.90
CA PRO A 46 -5.76 -3.47 -8.85
C PRO A 46 -5.95 -2.01 -8.43
N ALA A 47 -6.01 -1.72 -7.13
CA ALA A 47 -6.11 -0.34 -6.64
C ALA A 47 -4.77 0.40 -6.80
N ILE A 48 -3.64 -0.30 -6.66
CA ILE A 48 -2.30 0.24 -6.89
C ILE A 48 -2.10 0.51 -8.40
N ASP A 49 -2.49 -0.43 -9.26
CA ASP A 49 -2.40 -0.25 -10.71
C ASP A 49 -3.28 0.92 -11.17
N ALA A 50 -4.54 1.00 -10.69
CA ALA A 50 -5.41 2.14 -10.98
C ALA A 50 -4.80 3.46 -10.48
N PHE A 51 -4.15 3.47 -9.32
CA PHE A 51 -3.41 4.66 -8.88
C PHE A 51 -2.29 5.01 -9.85
N PHE A 52 -1.47 4.07 -10.32
CA PHE A 52 -0.39 4.40 -11.26
C PHE A 52 -0.87 4.81 -12.66
N ASP A 53 -2.04 4.31 -13.09
CA ASP A 53 -2.61 4.63 -14.40
C ASP A 53 -3.29 6.01 -14.40
N ASP A 54 -4.09 6.30 -13.36
CA ASP A 54 -4.91 7.51 -13.26
C ASP A 54 -4.12 8.69 -12.64
N VAL A 55 -3.20 8.40 -11.72
CA VAL A 55 -2.50 9.40 -10.92
C VAL A 55 -1.15 9.69 -11.55
N LEU A 56 -1.06 10.80 -12.29
CA LEU A 56 0.21 11.36 -12.72
C LEU A 56 1.08 11.68 -11.48
N VAL A 57 2.01 10.78 -11.16
CA VAL A 57 2.94 10.92 -10.01
C VAL A 57 3.82 12.18 -10.14
N MET A 58 4.00 12.66 -11.37
CA MET A 58 4.60 13.97 -11.71
C MET A 58 3.54 15.08 -11.85
N ALA A 59 2.60 15.18 -10.90
CA ALA A 59 1.68 16.30 -10.84
C ALA A 59 2.46 17.64 -10.78
N GLU A 60 1.99 18.64 -11.52
CA GLU A 60 2.61 19.99 -11.56
C GLU A 60 2.58 20.68 -10.19
N GLU A 61 1.61 20.33 -9.34
CA GLU A 61 1.51 20.86 -7.98
C GLU A 61 2.45 20.15 -6.99
N PRO A 62 3.38 20.90 -6.35
CA PRO A 62 4.34 20.30 -5.42
C PRO A 62 3.70 19.72 -4.16
N ALA A 63 2.58 20.29 -3.69
CA ALA A 63 1.85 19.80 -2.52
C ALA A 63 1.18 18.44 -2.79
N LEU A 64 0.52 18.30 -3.95
CA LEU A 64 -0.06 17.02 -4.41
C LEU A 64 1.01 15.96 -4.61
N ARG A 65 2.10 16.32 -5.28
CA ARG A 65 3.25 15.43 -5.47
C ARG A 65 3.82 14.91 -4.14
N ALA A 66 4.00 15.79 -3.15
CA ALA A 66 4.48 15.40 -1.83
C ALA A 66 3.51 14.45 -1.12
N ASN A 67 2.19 14.68 -1.25
CA ASN A 67 1.19 13.80 -0.67
C ASN A 67 1.16 12.42 -1.35
N ARG A 68 1.23 12.38 -2.69
CA ARG A 68 1.36 11.15 -3.50
C ARG A 68 2.57 10.32 -3.09
N LEU A 69 3.73 10.97 -2.97
CA LEU A 69 4.96 10.34 -2.49
C LEU A 69 4.83 9.83 -1.05
N ALA A 70 4.13 10.55 -0.17
CA ALA A 70 3.90 10.10 1.20
C ALA A 70 2.98 8.86 1.25
N LEU A 71 1.93 8.82 0.42
CA LEU A 71 1.05 7.66 0.30
C LEU A 71 1.81 6.44 -0.24
N LEU A 72 2.57 6.61 -1.32
CA LEU A 72 3.44 5.58 -1.88
C LEU A 72 4.47 5.08 -0.87
N ASN A 73 5.10 5.98 -0.10
CA ASN A 73 6.03 5.58 0.96
C ASN A 73 5.34 4.78 2.06
N LYS A 74 4.13 5.19 2.50
CA LYS A 74 3.38 4.47 3.53
C LYS A 74 3.04 3.04 3.08
N ILE A 75 2.54 2.90 1.87
CA ILE A 75 2.19 1.60 1.28
C ILE A 75 3.47 0.78 1.07
N GLY A 76 4.48 1.38 0.44
CA GLY A 76 5.77 0.75 0.16
C GLY A 76 6.47 0.23 1.42
N GLN A 77 6.45 0.95 2.54
CA GLN A 77 7.03 0.48 3.80
C GLN A 77 6.28 -0.74 4.37
N ASN A 78 4.95 -0.78 4.25
CA ASN A 78 4.18 -1.93 4.71
C ASN A 78 4.43 -3.15 3.81
N ILE A 79 4.43 -2.97 2.49
CA ILE A 79 4.77 -4.04 1.55
C ILE A 79 6.22 -4.51 1.76
N TYR A 80 7.16 -3.60 2.02
CA TYR A 80 8.55 -3.95 2.29
C TYR A 80 8.69 -4.75 3.58
N ALA A 81 8.02 -4.35 4.67
CA ALA A 81 8.01 -5.12 5.91
C ALA A 81 7.47 -6.54 5.69
N ILE A 82 6.46 -6.70 4.85
CA ILE A 82 5.91 -7.99 4.45
C ILE A 82 6.90 -8.79 3.58
N ALA A 83 7.53 -8.15 2.59
CA ALA A 83 8.48 -8.77 1.69
C ALA A 83 9.76 -9.22 2.43
N ASP A 84 10.19 -8.47 3.44
CA ASP A 84 11.29 -8.84 4.32
C ASP A 84 10.95 -10.09 5.16
N LEU A 85 9.73 -10.15 5.71
CA LEU A 85 9.23 -11.32 6.43
C LEU A 85 9.17 -12.58 5.55
N THR A 86 8.74 -12.46 4.29
CA THR A 86 8.74 -13.60 3.37
C THR A 86 10.15 -14.09 3.05
N LYS A 87 11.15 -13.20 2.91
CA LYS A 87 12.55 -13.62 2.76
C LYS A 87 13.08 -14.40 3.97
N LEU A 88 12.65 -14.07 5.18
CA LEU A 88 13.04 -14.81 6.39
C LEU A 88 12.43 -16.23 6.44
N VAL A 89 11.27 -16.44 5.82
CA VAL A 89 10.59 -17.76 5.75
C VAL A 89 11.16 -18.64 4.65
N ILE A 90 11.64 -18.07 3.54
CA ILE A 90 12.16 -18.83 2.38
C ILE A 90 13.62 -19.28 2.62
N ALA A 91 14.34 -18.69 3.59
CA ALA A 91 15.71 -19.08 3.93
C ALA A 91 15.82 -20.40 4.74
N GLY A 92 14.71 -21.12 4.93
CA GLY A 92 14.66 -22.41 5.61
C GLY A 92 13.98 -23.48 4.76
N ASP A 93 14.61 -23.85 3.64
CA ASP A 93 14.46 -25.16 3.00
C ASP A 93 15.84 -25.82 2.87
#